data_AF-A0A9P1G874-F1
#
_entry.id   AF-A0A9P1G874-F1
#
_cell.length_a   1.000
_cell.length_b   1.000
_cell.length_c   1.000
_cell.angle_alpha   90.00
_cell.angle_beta   90.00
_cell.angle_gamma   90.00
#
_symmetry.space_group_name_H-M   'P 1'
#
loop_
_entity.id
_entity.type
_entity.pdbx_description
1 polymer ?
#
loop_
_entity_poly.entity_id
_entity_poly.type
_entity_poly.pdbx_seq_one_letter_code
_entity_poly.pdbx_strand_id
1 'polypeptide(L)'
;MAALFQQLFTREQGLGRRPSYSLQKLQALHDRLQSILETDESAEAVEVIRSMTEALLWGEQNDDNDQFFDFFCENCILSDFVQILGRNVPKTVKVQLLQSLSMLIQNIRRPTSLYYLFSNNYVNQLIATQFDWSDEEILSYYISFLKSLALRLNQETVKQLGNGADQRDLVFFFNERSQQFPLFTEAIRFFSHRDQMVRTSVRNMTLRVFRLDDEAMQRFVLRVARPYFQRLSEYLALLWCQLEEARGSSAMEEANDEQQDLLMCPEC
;
A
#
# COMPACT_ATOMS: atom_id res chain seq x y z
N MET A 1 -4.93 -12.33 -5.75
CA MET A 1 -5.73 -11.15 -5.37
C MET A 1 -7.21 -11.29 -5.68
N ALA A 2 -7.63 -11.61 -6.92
CA ALA A 2 -9.03 -12.06 -7.16
C ALA A 2 -9.40 -13.26 -6.28
N ALA A 3 -8.48 -14.21 -6.11
CA ALA A 3 -8.61 -15.33 -5.18
C ALA A 3 -8.67 -14.94 -3.69
N LEU A 4 -8.08 -13.81 -3.28
CA LEU A 4 -8.13 -13.30 -1.89
C LEU A 4 -9.46 -12.61 -1.61
N PHE A 5 -9.95 -11.82 -2.57
CA PHE A 5 -11.30 -11.27 -2.57
C PHE A 5 -12.34 -12.41 -2.51
N GLN A 6 -12.14 -13.48 -3.29
CA GLN A 6 -12.98 -14.67 -3.22
C GLN A 6 -12.83 -15.38 -1.87
N GLN A 7 -11.63 -15.55 -1.32
CA GLN A 7 -11.40 -16.20 -0.01
C GLN A 7 -12.10 -15.49 1.17
N LEU A 8 -12.14 -14.15 1.16
CA LEU A 8 -12.89 -13.36 2.16
C LEU A 8 -14.39 -13.59 2.07
N PHE A 9 -14.93 -13.66 0.85
CA PHE A 9 -16.36 -13.91 0.64
C PHE A 9 -16.77 -15.38 0.51
N THR A 10 -15.84 -16.34 0.52
CA THR A 10 -16.16 -17.78 0.30
C THR A 10 -16.22 -18.60 1.58
N ARG A 11 -15.64 -18.15 2.70
CA ARG A 11 -15.68 -18.94 3.94
C ARG A 11 -17.08 -19.03 4.57
N GLU A 12 -17.98 -18.11 4.22
CA GLU A 12 -19.40 -18.16 4.60
C GLU A 12 -20.33 -18.72 3.50
N GLN A 13 -19.83 -19.03 2.30
CA GLN A 13 -20.66 -19.58 1.20
C GLN A 13 -21.03 -21.06 1.37
N GLY A 14 -20.63 -21.71 2.47
CA GLY A 14 -21.08 -23.05 2.82
C GLY A 14 -22.55 -23.14 3.26
N LEU A 15 -23.20 -22.01 3.54
CA LEU A 15 -24.62 -21.90 3.88
C LEU A 15 -25.16 -20.65 3.19
N GLY A 16 -26.13 -20.79 2.28
CA GLY A 16 -26.64 -19.73 1.40
C GLY A 16 -27.33 -18.51 2.06
N ARG A 17 -26.77 -17.94 3.14
CA ARG A 17 -27.10 -16.62 3.67
C ARG A 17 -25.96 -15.67 3.32
N ARG A 18 -26.25 -14.64 2.52
CA ARG A 18 -25.37 -13.47 2.45
C ARG A 18 -25.20 -12.93 3.88
N PRO A 19 -23.99 -12.60 4.35
CA PRO A 19 -23.83 -11.94 5.63
C PRO A 19 -24.69 -10.66 5.65
N SER A 20 -25.58 -10.57 6.63
CA SER A 20 -26.27 -9.32 6.92
C SER A 20 -25.32 -8.50 7.77
N TYR A 21 -24.68 -7.52 7.13
CA TYR A 21 -23.94 -6.49 7.85
C TYR A 21 -24.92 -5.45 8.34
N SER A 22 -24.73 -5.00 9.59
CA SER A 22 -25.53 -3.94 10.20
C SER A 22 -24.60 -2.96 10.90
N LEU A 23 -25.04 -1.70 11.01
CA LEU A 23 -24.27 -0.67 11.73
C LEU A 23 -24.03 -1.07 13.19
N GLN A 24 -25.02 -1.71 13.83
CA GLN A 24 -24.89 -2.25 15.20
C GLN A 24 -23.77 -3.29 15.32
N LYS A 25 -23.59 -4.13 14.30
CA LYS A 25 -22.49 -5.10 14.27
C LYS A 25 -21.14 -4.39 14.15
N LEU A 26 -21.05 -3.35 13.31
CA LEU A 26 -19.83 -2.55 13.18
C LEU A 26 -19.49 -1.81 14.48
N GLN A 27 -20.49 -1.26 15.17
CA GLN A 27 -20.35 -0.66 16.50
C GLN A 27 -19.79 -1.65 17.52
N ALA A 28 -20.39 -2.84 17.65
CA ALA A 28 -19.91 -3.86 18.57
C ALA A 28 -18.48 -4.33 18.25
N LEU A 29 -18.11 -4.40 16.97
CA LEU A 29 -16.75 -4.72 16.54
C LEU A 29 -15.76 -3.61 16.91
N HIS A 30 -16.15 -2.34 16.76
CA HIS A 30 -15.33 -1.20 17.16
C HIS A 30 -15.11 -1.19 18.69
N ASP A 31 -16.17 -1.38 19.48
CA ASP A 31 -16.03 -1.47 20.95
C ASP A 31 -15.09 -2.61 21.37
N ARG A 32 -15.15 -3.74 20.65
CA ARG A 32 -14.22 -4.85 20.87
C ARG A 32 -12.79 -4.49 20.48
N LEU A 33 -12.59 -3.76 19.39
CA LEU A 33 -11.27 -3.28 18.99
C LEU A 33 -10.68 -2.32 20.02
N GLN A 34 -11.49 -1.42 20.58
CA GLN A 34 -11.08 -0.50 21.66
C GLN A 34 -10.68 -1.29 22.91
N SER A 35 -11.46 -2.30 23.30
CA SER A 35 -11.08 -3.20 24.39
C SER A 35 -9.73 -3.88 24.16
N ILE A 36 -9.44 -4.33 22.93
CA ILE A 36 -8.14 -4.92 22.56
C ILE A 36 -7.01 -3.89 22.69
N LEU A 37 -7.27 -2.64 22.31
CA LEU A 37 -6.31 -1.53 22.46
C LEU A 37 -6.05 -1.17 23.94
N GLU A 38 -6.95 -1.51 24.85
CA GLU A 38 -6.76 -1.29 26.29
C GLU A 38 -6.08 -2.46 26.99
N THR A 39 -6.40 -3.71 26.60
CA THR A 39 -5.91 -4.92 27.28
C THR A 39 -4.65 -5.53 26.67
N ASP A 40 -4.21 -5.04 25.51
CA ASP A 40 -3.13 -5.63 24.68
C ASP A 40 -3.37 -7.11 24.29
N GLU A 41 -4.60 -7.61 24.43
CA GLU A 41 -4.99 -8.98 24.06
C GLU A 41 -5.27 -9.10 22.56
N SER A 42 -4.24 -9.44 21.79
CA SER A 42 -4.31 -9.46 20.32
C SER A 42 -4.92 -10.72 19.68
N ALA A 43 -5.41 -11.68 20.48
CA ALA A 43 -5.86 -12.99 19.97
C ALA A 43 -7.04 -12.90 18.99
N GLU A 44 -7.98 -11.99 19.27
CA GLU A 44 -9.17 -11.77 18.45
C GLU A 44 -9.00 -10.63 17.44
N ALA A 45 -7.91 -9.86 17.52
CA ALA A 45 -7.70 -8.66 16.72
C ALA A 45 -7.79 -8.92 15.22
N VAL A 46 -7.21 -10.03 14.76
CA VAL A 46 -7.26 -10.43 13.34
C VAL A 46 -8.71 -10.54 12.85
N GLU A 47 -9.55 -11.22 13.60
CA GLU A 47 -10.93 -11.50 13.21
C GLU A 47 -11.83 -10.27 13.31
N VAL A 48 -11.61 -9.43 14.33
CA VAL A 48 -12.29 -8.14 14.48
C VAL A 48 -11.95 -7.22 13.31
N ILE A 49 -10.66 -7.03 13.02
CA ILE A 49 -10.19 -6.15 11.93
C ILE A 49 -10.71 -6.63 10.57
N ARG A 50 -10.69 -7.95 10.32
CA ARG A 50 -11.24 -8.56 9.10
C ARG A 50 -12.74 -8.28 8.98
N SER A 51 -13.50 -8.56 10.03
CA SER A 51 -14.96 -8.37 10.04
C SER A 51 -15.37 -6.90 9.88
N MET A 52 -14.62 -5.98 10.51
CA MET A 52 -14.81 -4.54 10.32
C MET A 52 -14.53 -4.13 8.87
N THR A 53 -13.44 -4.63 8.28
CA THR A 53 -13.09 -4.34 6.89
C THR A 53 -14.19 -4.79 5.93
N GLU A 54 -14.73 -5.99 6.13
CA GLU A 54 -15.83 -6.50 5.31
C GLU A 54 -17.12 -5.68 5.45
N ALA A 55 -17.47 -5.29 6.68
CA ALA A 55 -18.60 -4.41 6.93
C ALA A 55 -18.45 -3.06 6.23
N LEU A 56 -17.26 -2.46 6.27
CA LEU A 56 -16.95 -1.20 5.59
C LEU A 56 -17.03 -1.33 4.08
N LEU A 57 -16.47 -2.42 3.52
CA LEU A 57 -16.52 -2.68 2.08
C LEU A 57 -17.94 -2.97 1.59
N TRP A 58 -18.75 -3.64 2.41
CA TRP A 58 -20.16 -3.86 2.13
C TRP A 58 -20.93 -2.53 2.14
N GLY A 59 -20.71 -1.70 3.16
CA GLY A 59 -21.34 -0.38 3.28
C GLY A 59 -20.97 0.53 2.11
N GLU A 60 -19.71 0.56 1.71
CA GLU A 60 -19.25 1.32 0.54
C GLU A 60 -19.93 0.93 -0.78
N GLN A 61 -20.50 -0.28 -0.88
CA GLN A 61 -21.17 -0.77 -2.08
C GLN A 61 -22.71 -0.76 -1.99
N ASN A 62 -23.27 -0.83 -0.79
CA ASN A 62 -24.70 -1.11 -0.58
C ASN A 62 -25.41 -0.12 0.36
N ASP A 63 -24.68 0.76 1.04
CA ASP A 63 -25.26 1.75 1.95
C ASP A 63 -25.37 3.11 1.26
N ASP A 64 -26.60 3.41 0.81
CA ASP A 64 -26.93 4.65 0.11
C ASP A 64 -26.83 5.90 1.00
N ASN A 65 -26.85 5.74 2.33
CA ASN A 65 -26.87 6.84 3.30
C ASN A 65 -25.51 7.11 3.95
N ASP A 66 -24.44 6.49 3.45
CA ASP A 66 -23.05 6.64 3.93
C ASP A 66 -22.82 6.28 5.42
N GLN A 67 -23.81 5.76 6.16
CA GLN A 67 -23.78 5.48 7.61
C GLN A 67 -22.59 4.64 8.06
N PHE A 68 -22.21 3.60 7.30
CA PHE A 68 -21.06 2.77 7.65
C PHE A 68 -19.75 3.55 7.58
N PHE A 69 -19.63 4.44 6.58
CA PHE A 69 -18.42 5.21 6.38
C PHE A 69 -18.40 6.44 7.30
N ASP A 70 -19.54 7.07 7.57
CA ASP A 70 -19.67 8.10 8.60
C ASP A 70 -19.22 7.56 9.96
N PHE A 71 -19.69 6.36 10.33
CA PHE A 71 -19.24 5.71 11.56
C PHE A 71 -17.72 5.46 11.58
N PHE A 72 -17.15 5.01 10.47
CA PHE A 72 -15.70 4.85 10.32
C PHE A 72 -14.95 6.17 10.55
N CYS A 73 -15.52 7.27 10.06
CA CYS A 73 -14.93 8.59 10.16
C CYS A 73 -15.02 9.17 11.57
N GLU A 74 -16.22 9.15 12.15
CA GLU A 74 -16.53 9.70 13.48
C GLU A 74 -15.73 9.01 14.58
N ASN A 75 -15.55 7.69 14.47
CA ASN A 75 -14.81 6.89 15.45
C ASN A 75 -13.31 6.80 15.14
N CYS A 76 -12.82 7.52 14.12
CA CYS A 76 -11.40 7.56 13.77
C CYS A 76 -10.75 6.17 13.60
N ILE A 77 -11.49 5.20 13.05
CA ILE A 77 -11.04 3.79 12.96
C ILE A 77 -9.71 3.64 12.20
N LEU A 78 -9.43 4.53 11.24
CA LEU A 78 -8.15 4.56 10.55
C LEU A 78 -6.97 4.91 11.48
N SER A 79 -7.20 5.80 12.44
CA SER A 79 -6.24 6.14 13.50
C SER A 79 -5.96 4.93 14.40
N ASP A 80 -7.00 4.18 14.77
CA ASP A 80 -6.84 2.95 15.55
C ASP A 80 -5.93 1.97 14.80
N PHE A 81 -6.15 1.79 13.50
CA PHE A 81 -5.30 0.93 12.66
C PHE A 81 -3.84 1.39 12.64
N VAL A 82 -3.58 2.69 12.57
CA VAL A 82 -2.22 3.25 12.68
C VAL A 82 -1.62 2.93 14.05
N GLN A 83 -2.38 3.13 15.12
CA GLN A 83 -1.93 2.88 16.48
C GLN A 83 -1.58 1.40 16.70
N ILE A 84 -2.41 0.48 16.22
CA ILE A 84 -2.15 -0.97 16.33
C ILE A 84 -0.86 -1.35 15.59
N LEU A 85 -0.65 -0.82 14.37
CA LEU A 85 0.56 -1.10 13.59
C LEU A 85 1.83 -0.55 14.26
N GLY A 86 1.72 0.56 15.00
CA GLY A 86 2.82 1.14 15.77
C GLY A 86 3.15 0.41 17.07
N ARG A 87 2.28 -0.48 17.55
CA ARG A 87 2.50 -1.28 18.76
C ARG A 87 3.27 -2.57 18.48
N ASN A 88 3.77 -3.18 19.55
CA ASN A 88 4.37 -4.52 19.48
C ASN A 88 3.28 -5.61 19.46
N VAL A 89 2.56 -5.71 18.35
CA VAL A 89 1.53 -6.73 18.13
C VAL A 89 2.07 -7.91 17.33
N PRO A 90 1.44 -9.10 17.42
CA PRO A 90 1.86 -10.25 16.63
C PRO A 90 1.87 -9.96 15.13
N LYS A 91 2.78 -10.61 14.42
CA LYS A 91 2.92 -10.54 12.97
C LYS A 91 1.57 -10.72 12.24
N THR A 92 0.75 -11.68 12.67
CA THR A 92 -0.56 -11.96 12.09
C THR A 92 -1.50 -10.76 12.09
N VAL A 93 -1.43 -9.92 13.15
CA VAL A 93 -2.22 -8.67 13.25
C VAL A 93 -1.70 -7.62 12.27
N LYS A 94 -0.37 -7.44 12.19
CA LYS A 94 0.24 -6.51 11.23
C LYS A 94 -0.10 -6.86 9.78
N VAL A 95 0.01 -8.15 9.45
CA VAL A 95 -0.37 -8.70 8.14
C VAL A 95 -1.84 -8.44 7.84
N GLN A 96 -2.74 -8.75 8.80
CA GLN A 96 -4.17 -8.50 8.63
C GLN A 96 -4.48 -7.02 8.38
N LEU A 97 -3.83 -6.11 9.11
CA LEU A 97 -4.03 -4.66 8.91
C LEU A 97 -3.54 -4.19 7.56
N LEU A 98 -2.34 -4.60 7.14
CA LEU A 98 -1.80 -4.24 5.81
C LEU A 98 -2.71 -4.76 4.69
N GLN A 99 -3.24 -5.97 4.82
CA GLN A 99 -4.23 -6.52 3.90
C GLN A 99 -5.52 -5.71 3.91
N SER A 100 -6.10 -5.47 5.08
CA SER A 100 -7.33 -4.71 5.25
C SER A 100 -7.25 -3.31 4.66
N LEU A 101 -6.17 -2.58 4.96
CA LEU A 101 -5.90 -1.26 4.40
C LEU A 101 -5.77 -1.31 2.88
N SER A 102 -5.01 -2.27 2.34
CA SER A 102 -4.87 -2.46 0.90
C SER A 102 -6.23 -2.68 0.22
N MET A 103 -7.12 -3.43 0.86
CA MET A 103 -8.46 -3.72 0.33
C MET A 103 -9.39 -2.52 0.39
N LEU A 104 -9.40 -1.78 1.51
CA LEU A 104 -10.15 -0.53 1.64
C LEU A 104 -9.72 0.44 0.53
N ILE A 105 -8.41 0.71 0.41
CA ILE A 105 -7.86 1.61 -0.60
C ILE A 105 -8.26 1.17 -2.01
N GLN A 106 -8.26 -0.13 -2.33
CA GLN A 106 -8.60 -0.62 -3.67
C GLN A 106 -10.09 -0.60 -4.00
N ASN A 107 -10.96 -0.64 -3.00
CA ASN A 107 -12.40 -0.86 -3.23
C ASN A 107 -13.27 0.35 -2.87
N ILE A 108 -12.76 1.33 -2.12
CA ILE A 108 -13.46 2.60 -1.90
C ILE A 108 -13.58 3.38 -3.22
N ARG A 109 -14.77 3.87 -3.54
CA ARG A 109 -15.07 4.53 -4.83
C ARG A 109 -15.77 5.87 -4.66
N ARG A 110 -16.54 6.07 -3.60
CA ARG A 110 -17.23 7.32 -3.35
C ARG A 110 -16.21 8.45 -3.13
N PRO A 111 -16.35 9.61 -3.81
CA PRO A 111 -15.44 10.73 -3.65
C PRO A 111 -15.31 11.23 -2.21
N THR A 112 -16.41 11.25 -1.45
CA THR A 112 -16.45 11.60 -0.03
C THR A 112 -15.60 10.64 0.81
N SER A 113 -15.79 9.34 0.62
CA SER A 113 -15.00 8.30 1.28
C SER A 113 -13.51 8.40 0.95
N LEU A 114 -13.17 8.60 -0.32
CA LEU A 114 -11.78 8.78 -0.78
C LEU A 114 -11.16 10.02 -0.16
N TYR A 115 -11.88 11.14 -0.13
CA TYR A 115 -11.41 12.39 0.44
C TYR A 115 -11.02 12.21 1.91
N TYR A 116 -11.89 11.59 2.71
CA TYR A 116 -11.59 11.33 4.12
C TYR A 116 -10.38 10.42 4.32
N LEU A 117 -10.30 9.34 3.54
CA LEU A 117 -9.21 8.37 3.66
C LEU A 117 -7.83 9.03 3.47
N PHE A 118 -7.75 10.00 2.56
CA PHE A 118 -6.49 10.65 2.19
C PHE A 118 -6.24 12.01 2.88
N SER A 119 -7.27 12.70 3.39
CA SER A 119 -7.13 14.07 3.93
C SER A 119 -6.50 14.14 5.32
N ASN A 120 -6.69 13.11 6.16
CA ASN A 120 -6.31 13.15 7.58
C ASN A 120 -4.87 12.70 7.87
N ASN A 121 -4.01 12.60 6.84
CA ASN A 121 -2.60 12.23 6.95
C ASN A 121 -2.31 10.84 7.57
N TYR A 122 -3.32 10.08 8.00
CA TYR A 122 -3.17 8.72 8.52
C TYR A 122 -2.51 7.79 7.51
N VAL A 123 -2.83 7.92 6.23
CA VAL A 123 -2.17 7.16 5.15
C VAL A 123 -0.66 7.43 5.12
N ASN A 124 -0.23 8.68 5.29
CA ASN A 124 1.19 8.99 5.34
C ASN A 124 1.85 8.44 6.61
N GLN A 125 1.14 8.41 7.74
CA GLN A 125 1.62 7.74 8.95
C GLN A 125 1.77 6.23 8.74
N LEU A 126 0.79 5.58 8.09
CA LEU A 126 0.84 4.16 7.73
C LEU A 126 2.02 3.81 6.81
N ILE A 127 2.32 4.70 5.85
CA ILE A 127 3.48 4.54 4.97
C ILE A 127 4.78 4.64 5.78
N ALA A 128 4.86 5.58 6.72
CA ALA A 128 6.05 5.83 7.53
C ALA A 128 6.26 4.83 8.68
N THR A 129 5.30 3.94 8.94
CA THR A 129 5.41 2.89 9.96
C THR A 129 6.65 2.03 9.71
N GLN A 130 7.44 1.84 10.76
CA GLN A 130 8.63 0.99 10.71
C GLN A 130 8.25 -0.47 10.95
N PHE A 131 8.59 -1.32 9.99
CA PHE A 131 8.40 -2.76 10.06
C PHE A 131 9.75 -3.48 10.13
N ASP A 132 9.71 -4.76 10.53
CA ASP A 132 10.85 -5.63 10.38
C ASP A 132 10.97 -6.05 8.91
N TRP A 133 11.85 -5.38 8.16
CA TRP A 133 12.07 -5.64 6.74
C TRP A 133 12.81 -6.95 6.45
N SER A 134 13.34 -7.62 7.48
CA SER A 134 13.89 -8.97 7.33
C SER A 134 12.80 -10.04 7.18
N ASP A 135 11.57 -9.73 7.61
CA ASP A 135 10.40 -10.58 7.41
C ASP A 135 9.80 -10.35 6.02
N GLU A 136 10.10 -11.27 5.10
CA GLU A 136 9.64 -11.21 3.70
C GLU A 136 8.12 -11.16 3.56
N GLU A 137 7.37 -11.77 4.50
CA GLU A 137 5.91 -11.76 4.44
C GLU A 137 5.38 -10.36 4.77
N ILE A 138 5.88 -9.74 5.85
CA ILE A 138 5.49 -8.37 6.20
C ILE A 138 5.85 -7.41 5.07
N LEU A 139 7.06 -7.53 4.51
CA LEU A 139 7.50 -6.73 3.38
C LEU A 139 6.57 -6.91 2.17
N SER A 140 6.20 -8.14 1.83
CA SER A 140 5.32 -8.43 0.69
C SER A 140 3.94 -7.75 0.84
N TYR A 141 3.36 -7.80 2.03
CA TYR A 141 2.10 -7.09 2.32
C TYR A 141 2.26 -5.58 2.32
N TYR A 142 3.38 -5.06 2.84
CA TYR A 142 3.68 -3.63 2.80
C TYR A 142 3.87 -3.11 1.36
N ILE A 143 4.61 -3.82 0.51
CA ILE A 143 4.75 -3.49 -0.91
C ILE A 143 3.40 -3.55 -1.63
N SER A 144 2.55 -4.51 -1.29
CA SER A 144 1.18 -4.59 -1.81
C SER A 144 0.32 -3.40 -1.36
N PHE A 145 0.48 -2.94 -0.12
CA PHE A 145 -0.15 -1.73 0.40
C PHE A 145 0.32 -0.47 -0.33
N LEU A 146 1.63 -0.24 -0.49
CA LEU A 146 2.15 0.89 -1.27
C LEU A 146 1.66 0.85 -2.72
N LYS A 147 1.63 -0.34 -3.32
CA LYS A 147 1.08 -0.53 -4.67
C LYS A 147 -0.39 -0.12 -4.72
N SER A 148 -1.19 -0.49 -3.74
CA SER A 148 -2.61 -0.10 -3.67
C SER A 148 -2.80 1.42 -3.68
N LEU A 149 -1.95 2.15 -2.96
CA LEU A 149 -1.92 3.62 -2.95
C LEU A 149 -1.48 4.19 -4.29
N ALA A 150 -0.41 3.65 -4.87
CA ALA A 150 0.08 4.08 -6.19
C ALA A 150 -0.92 3.81 -7.33
N LEU A 151 -1.85 2.88 -7.17
CA LEU A 151 -2.96 2.70 -8.12
C LEU A 151 -3.97 3.87 -8.06
N ARG A 152 -4.12 4.48 -6.88
CA ARG A 152 -4.94 5.69 -6.66
C ARG A 152 -4.23 6.98 -7.06
N LEU A 153 -2.92 6.93 -7.27
CA LEU A 153 -2.18 8.01 -7.93
C LEU A 153 -2.44 7.99 -9.44
N ASN A 154 -3.56 8.56 -9.87
CA ASN A 154 -3.84 8.78 -11.28
C ASN A 154 -4.61 10.10 -11.50
N GLN A 155 -4.58 10.59 -12.75
CA GLN A 155 -5.24 11.85 -13.11
C GLN A 155 -6.76 11.85 -12.84
N GLU A 156 -7.42 10.69 -12.83
CA GLU A 156 -8.85 10.61 -12.54
C GLU A 156 -9.13 10.78 -11.05
N THR A 157 -8.34 10.16 -10.16
CA THR A 157 -8.47 10.34 -8.70
C THR A 157 -8.11 11.77 -8.29
N VAL A 158 -7.11 12.35 -8.95
CA VAL A 158 -6.76 13.77 -8.89
C VAL A 158 -8.00 14.61 -9.28
N LYS A 159 -8.57 14.40 -10.48
CA LYS A 159 -9.78 15.12 -10.93
C LYS A 159 -11.03 14.89 -10.06
N GLN A 160 -11.20 13.69 -9.50
CA GLN A 160 -12.35 13.32 -8.66
C GLN A 160 -12.32 13.99 -7.29
N LEU A 161 -11.13 14.27 -6.77
CA LEU A 161 -10.94 14.93 -5.48
C LEU A 161 -10.72 16.46 -5.62
N GLY A 162 -10.46 16.94 -6.83
CA GLY A 162 -10.32 18.35 -7.17
C GLY A 162 -11.66 19.07 -7.26
N ASN A 163 -12.00 19.85 -6.25
CA ASN A 163 -13.11 20.81 -6.33
C ASN A 163 -12.66 22.03 -7.15
N GLY A 164 -12.97 22.05 -8.45
CA GLY A 164 -13.08 23.24 -9.31
C GLY A 164 -12.07 24.39 -9.14
N ALA A 165 -11.30 24.64 -10.20
CA ALA A 165 -10.54 25.87 -10.49
C ALA A 165 -9.23 26.15 -9.73
N ASP A 166 -8.92 25.48 -8.61
CA ASP A 166 -7.58 25.53 -8.00
C ASP A 166 -6.90 24.15 -8.06
N GLN A 167 -6.22 23.94 -9.18
CA GLN A 167 -5.70 22.67 -9.66
C GLN A 167 -4.47 22.23 -8.87
N ARG A 168 -4.68 21.69 -7.67
CA ARG A 168 -3.64 21.03 -6.86
C ARG A 168 -4.12 19.69 -6.35
N ASP A 169 -4.63 18.85 -7.25
CA ASP A 169 -5.31 17.61 -6.85
C ASP A 169 -4.37 16.45 -6.44
N LEU A 170 -3.07 16.73 -6.27
CA LEU A 170 -2.03 15.82 -5.74
C LEU A 170 -1.67 16.07 -4.26
N VAL A 171 -2.35 17.02 -3.60
CA VAL A 171 -1.96 17.53 -2.27
C VAL A 171 -1.91 16.45 -1.18
N PHE A 172 -2.66 15.36 -1.33
CA PHE A 172 -2.73 14.30 -0.31
C PHE A 172 -1.46 13.46 -0.20
N PHE A 173 -0.73 13.32 -1.30
CA PHE A 173 0.44 12.44 -1.37
C PHE A 173 1.76 13.23 -1.46
N PHE A 174 1.73 14.42 -2.04
CA PHE A 174 2.89 15.27 -2.19
C PHE A 174 2.66 16.65 -1.59
N ASN A 175 3.49 17.00 -0.62
CA ASN A 175 3.55 18.34 -0.06
C ASN A 175 4.71 19.11 -0.70
N GLU A 176 4.38 20.03 -1.60
CA GLU A 176 5.36 20.87 -2.30
C GLU A 176 6.16 21.77 -1.33
N ARG A 177 5.53 22.28 -0.26
CA ARG A 177 6.20 23.21 0.68
C ARG A 177 7.24 22.49 1.53
N SER A 178 6.89 21.32 2.06
CA SER A 178 7.81 20.51 2.86
C SER A 178 8.69 19.59 2.02
N GLN A 179 8.45 19.52 0.70
CA GLN A 179 9.13 18.59 -0.22
C GLN A 179 9.03 17.15 0.30
N GLN A 180 7.83 16.70 0.65
CA GLN A 180 7.59 15.37 1.18
C GLN A 180 6.68 14.58 0.25
N PHE A 181 7.13 13.39 -0.12
CA PHE A 181 6.32 12.40 -0.82
C PHE A 181 6.57 11.02 -0.19
N PRO A 182 5.90 10.70 0.94
CA PRO A 182 6.17 9.47 1.70
C PRO A 182 6.05 8.21 0.84
N LEU A 183 5.00 8.11 0.02
CA LEU A 183 4.78 6.95 -0.85
C LEU A 183 5.96 6.68 -1.79
N PHE A 184 6.45 7.71 -2.49
CA PHE A 184 7.58 7.54 -3.40
C PHE A 184 8.90 7.30 -2.65
N THR A 185 9.11 8.06 -1.57
CA THR A 185 10.35 8.01 -0.78
C THR A 185 10.53 6.65 -0.11
N GLU A 186 9.46 6.05 0.43
CA GLU A 186 9.54 4.71 1.02
C GLU A 186 9.61 3.62 -0.06
N ALA A 187 8.83 3.73 -1.14
CA ALA A 187 8.86 2.72 -2.21
C ALA A 187 10.24 2.57 -2.85
N ILE A 188 10.93 3.70 -3.12
CA ILE A 188 12.22 3.66 -3.82
C ILE A 188 13.34 3.04 -2.96
N ARG A 189 13.19 2.90 -1.64
CA ARG A 189 14.18 2.22 -0.79
C ARG A 189 14.39 0.76 -1.19
N PHE A 190 13.37 0.13 -1.75
CA PHE A 190 13.38 -1.29 -2.12
C PHE A 190 13.76 -1.56 -3.58
N PHE A 191 14.34 -0.57 -4.28
CA PHE A 191 14.63 -0.69 -5.72
C PHE A 191 15.62 -1.80 -6.09
N SER A 192 16.57 -2.09 -5.18
CA SER A 192 17.60 -3.12 -5.30
C SER A 192 17.34 -4.30 -4.35
N HIS A 193 16.08 -4.56 -4.02
CA HIS A 193 15.71 -5.68 -3.15
C HIS A 193 15.99 -7.04 -3.84
N ARG A 194 16.31 -8.09 -3.08
CA ARG A 194 16.65 -9.43 -3.61
C ARG A 194 15.50 -10.11 -4.37
N ASP A 195 14.28 -9.89 -3.92
CA ASP A 195 13.07 -10.42 -4.56
C ASP A 195 12.70 -9.61 -5.83
N GLN A 196 12.63 -10.31 -6.97
CA GLN A 196 12.23 -9.76 -8.26
C GLN A 196 10.82 -9.15 -8.26
N MET A 197 9.86 -9.73 -7.53
CA MET A 197 8.49 -9.21 -7.43
C MET A 197 8.45 -7.87 -6.70
N VAL A 198 9.29 -7.70 -5.67
CA VAL A 198 9.46 -6.42 -4.96
C VAL A 198 10.03 -5.39 -5.92
N ARG A 199 11.15 -5.68 -6.60
CA ARG A 199 11.75 -4.76 -7.59
C ARG A 199 10.77 -4.37 -8.69
N THR A 200 10.02 -5.35 -9.22
CA THR A 200 9.01 -5.12 -10.25
C THR A 200 7.90 -4.20 -9.76
N SER A 201 7.46 -4.36 -8.51
CA SER A 201 6.46 -3.50 -7.91
C SER A 201 6.97 -2.07 -7.72
N VAL A 202 8.18 -1.89 -7.20
CA VAL A 202 8.85 -0.58 -7.05
C VAL A 202 9.01 0.13 -8.39
N ARG A 203 9.45 -0.58 -9.44
CA ARG A 203 9.57 -0.03 -10.80
C ARG A 203 8.21 0.42 -11.35
N ASN A 204 7.16 -0.37 -11.16
CA ASN A 204 5.81 0.00 -11.59
C ASN A 204 5.27 1.23 -10.84
N MET A 205 5.50 1.33 -9.53
CA MET A 205 5.12 2.51 -8.73
C MET A 205 5.91 3.74 -9.18
N THR A 206 7.20 3.59 -9.44
CA THR A 206 8.06 4.64 -9.99
C THR A 206 7.49 5.13 -11.31
N LEU A 207 7.28 4.25 -12.29
CA LEU A 207 6.72 4.63 -13.59
C LEU A 207 5.35 5.32 -13.49
N ARG A 208 4.50 4.93 -12.54
CA ARG A 208 3.22 5.59 -12.28
C ARG A 208 3.40 7.03 -11.80
N VAL A 209 4.30 7.24 -10.83
CA VAL A 209 4.63 8.57 -10.32
C VAL A 209 5.20 9.46 -11.42
N PHE A 210 6.11 8.94 -12.27
CA PHE A 210 6.70 9.69 -13.38
C PHE A 210 5.71 10.08 -14.48
N ARG A 211 4.56 9.39 -14.58
CA ARG A 211 3.49 9.73 -15.54
C ARG A 211 2.59 10.87 -15.05
N LEU A 212 2.72 11.31 -13.80
CA LEU A 212 1.95 12.43 -13.27
C LEU A 212 2.50 13.74 -13.84
N ASP A 213 1.60 14.58 -14.31
CA ASP A 213 1.91 15.86 -14.94
C ASP A 213 1.88 16.98 -13.88
N ASP A 214 2.88 16.96 -13.00
CA ASP A 214 3.08 17.96 -11.96
C ASP A 214 4.56 18.32 -11.85
N GLU A 215 4.89 19.56 -12.19
CA GLU A 215 6.28 19.99 -12.34
C GLU A 215 7.04 19.96 -11.00
N ALA A 216 6.38 20.34 -9.91
CA ALA A 216 6.99 20.37 -8.59
C ALA A 216 7.32 18.96 -8.07
N MET A 217 6.40 18.03 -8.26
CA MET A 217 6.57 16.61 -7.95
C MET A 217 7.66 15.99 -8.83
N GLN A 218 7.65 16.23 -10.15
CA GLN A 218 8.69 15.72 -11.05
C GLN A 218 10.08 16.20 -10.63
N ARG A 219 10.23 17.50 -10.30
CA ARG A 219 11.49 18.05 -9.77
C ARG A 219 11.92 17.34 -8.48
N PHE A 220 10.98 17.09 -7.56
CA PHE A 220 11.25 16.35 -6.33
C PHE A 220 11.70 14.91 -6.61
N VAL A 221 10.93 14.18 -7.42
CA VAL A 221 11.15 12.78 -7.78
C VAL A 221 12.50 12.58 -8.45
N LEU A 222 12.87 13.44 -9.41
CA LEU A 222 14.17 13.40 -10.07
C LEU A 222 15.33 13.63 -9.10
N ARG A 223 15.14 14.47 -8.08
CA ARG A 223 16.16 14.70 -7.04
C ARG A 223 16.33 13.49 -6.13
N VAL A 224 15.23 12.91 -5.65
CA VAL A 224 15.26 11.75 -4.74
C VAL A 224 15.73 10.48 -5.45
N ALA A 225 15.35 10.31 -6.72
CA ALA A 225 15.71 9.14 -7.51
C ALA A 225 17.12 9.18 -8.11
N ARG A 226 17.95 10.19 -7.84
CA ARG A 226 19.32 10.26 -8.37
C ARG A 226 20.14 9.00 -8.08
N PRO A 227 20.20 8.47 -6.85
CA PRO A 227 20.97 7.25 -6.56
C PRO A 227 20.42 6.04 -7.30
N TYR A 228 19.08 5.97 -7.44
CA TYR A 228 18.41 4.92 -8.20
C TYR A 228 18.85 4.92 -9.67
N PHE A 229 18.81 6.08 -10.34
CA PHE A 229 19.21 6.17 -11.74
C PHE A 229 20.71 5.95 -11.96
N GLN A 230 21.54 6.42 -11.02
CA GLN A 230 22.97 6.14 -11.07
C GLN A 230 23.23 4.63 -11.04
N ARG A 231 22.67 3.91 -10.06
CA ARG A 231 22.83 2.44 -9.98
C ARG A 231 22.23 1.72 -11.18
N LEU A 232 21.11 2.21 -11.70
CA LEU A 232 20.51 1.66 -12.91
C LEU A 232 21.46 1.81 -14.12
N SER A 233 22.13 2.95 -14.26
CA SER A 233 23.09 3.18 -15.34
C SER A 233 24.34 2.32 -15.20
N GLU A 234 24.87 2.16 -13.99
CA GLU A 234 26.00 1.27 -13.67
C GLU A 234 25.64 -0.18 -13.99
N TYR A 235 24.44 -0.63 -13.61
CA TYR A 235 23.93 -1.97 -13.91
C TYR A 235 23.77 -2.21 -15.41
N LEU A 236 23.21 -1.25 -16.15
CA LEU A 236 23.08 -1.38 -17.61
C LEU A 236 24.44 -1.46 -18.31
N ALA A 237 25.43 -0.70 -17.85
CA ALA A 237 26.79 -0.78 -18.36
C ALA A 237 27.42 -2.16 -18.09
N LEU A 238 27.22 -2.70 -16.88
CA LEU A 238 27.72 -4.02 -16.53
C LEU A 238 27.06 -5.13 -17.34
N LEU A 239 25.73 -5.09 -17.51
CA LEU A 239 25.01 -6.01 -18.38
C LEU A 239 25.50 -5.95 -19.82
N TRP A 240 25.81 -4.74 -20.31
CA TRP A 240 26.35 -4.57 -21.66
C TRP A 240 27.69 -5.28 -21.83
N CYS A 241 28.61 -5.09 -20.87
CA CYS A 241 29.91 -5.78 -20.88
C CYS A 241 29.76 -7.31 -20.84
N GLN A 242 28.88 -7.84 -19.98
CA GLN A 242 28.61 -9.28 -19.91
C GLN A 242 28.06 -9.83 -21.23
N LEU A 243 27.19 -9.06 -21.91
CA LEU A 243 26.63 -9.45 -23.19
C LEU A 243 27.70 -9.45 -24.30
N GLU A 244 28.64 -8.52 -24.27
CA GLU A 244 29.79 -8.51 -25.19
C GLU A 244 30.72 -9.71 -24.98
N GLU A 245 30.99 -10.08 -23.73
CA GLU A 245 31.79 -11.26 -23.37
C GLU A 245 31.10 -12.57 -23.79
N ALA A 246 29.80 -12.70 -23.50
CA ALA A 246 28.98 -13.85 -23.89
C ALA A 246 28.79 -13.97 -25.40
N ARG A 247 28.96 -12.89 -26.17
CA ARG A 247 29.00 -12.97 -27.64
C ARG A 247 30.31 -13.58 -28.14
N GLY A 248 31.37 -13.56 -27.33
CA GLY A 248 32.67 -14.18 -27.62
C GLY A 248 32.80 -15.64 -27.17
N SER A 249 31.95 -16.09 -26.24
CA SER A 249 31.93 -17.47 -25.70
C SER A 249 30.61 -18.17 -26.07
N SER A 250 30.64 -19.41 -26.54
CA SER A 250 29.44 -20.15 -26.98
C SER A 250 28.56 -20.66 -25.82
N ALA A 251 28.40 -19.89 -24.74
CA ALA A 251 27.75 -20.30 -23.50
C ALA A 251 26.63 -19.31 -23.15
N MET A 252 25.43 -19.54 -23.70
CA MET A 252 24.27 -18.67 -23.53
C MET A 252 23.26 -19.19 -22.49
N GLU A 253 23.53 -20.34 -21.86
CA GLU A 253 22.56 -21.04 -20.98
C GLU A 253 22.83 -20.91 -19.48
N GLU A 254 23.99 -20.44 -19.01
CA GLU A 254 24.32 -20.36 -17.57
C GLU A 254 24.15 -18.96 -16.94
N ALA A 255 23.91 -17.91 -17.74
CA ALA A 255 23.96 -16.52 -17.26
C ALA A 255 22.72 -16.02 -16.50
N ASN A 256 21.63 -16.78 -16.45
CA ASN A 256 20.35 -16.27 -15.93
C ASN A 256 20.27 -16.28 -14.39
N ASP A 257 21.03 -17.15 -13.73
CA ASP A 257 21.03 -17.28 -12.26
C ASP A 257 22.05 -16.32 -11.60
N GLU A 258 23.20 -16.05 -12.23
CA GLU A 258 24.22 -15.10 -11.72
C GLU A 258 23.85 -13.62 -11.95
N GLN A 259 23.00 -13.31 -12.93
CA GLN A 259 22.55 -11.93 -13.19
C GLN A 259 21.71 -11.33 -12.05
N GLN A 260 21.18 -12.16 -11.13
CA GLN A 260 20.37 -11.70 -10.00
C GLN A 260 21.23 -11.17 -8.84
N ASP A 261 22.47 -11.65 -8.69
CA ASP A 261 23.38 -11.25 -7.60
C ASP A 261 24.01 -9.87 -7.80
N LEU A 262 24.07 -9.36 -9.03
CA LEU A 262 24.60 -8.02 -9.33
C LEU A 262 23.66 -6.86 -8.99
N LEU A 263 22.40 -7.16 -8.65
CA LEU A 263 21.47 -6.20 -8.07
C LEU A 263 21.59 -6.11 -6.54
N MET A 264 22.42 -6.96 -5.92
CA MET A 264 22.53 -7.07 -4.47
C MET A 264 23.55 -6.07 -3.93
N CYS A 265 23.10 -5.23 -3.01
CA CYS A 265 24.00 -4.53 -2.09
C CYS A 265 24.49 -5.58 -1.06
N PRO A 266 25.80 -5.74 -0.82
CA PRO A 266 26.28 -6.60 0.27
C PRO A 266 25.92 -6.06 1.67
N GLU A 267 25.40 -4.83 1.76
CA GLU A 267 25.14 -4.11 3.01
C GLU A 267 23.69 -3.62 3.14
N CYS A 268 22.69 -4.46 2.86
CA CYS A 268 21.29 -4.22 3.25
C CYS A 268 20.72 -5.42 3.98
#